data_AF-A0A7C4ZBQ1-F1
#
_entry.id   AF-A0A7C4ZBQ1-F1
#
_cell.length_a   1.000
_cell.length_b   1.000
_cell.length_c   1.000
_cell.angle_alpha   90.00
_cell.angle_beta   90.00
_cell.angle_gamma   90.00
#
_symmetry.space_group_name_H-M   'P 1'
#
loop_
_entity.id
_entity.type
_entity.pdbx_description
1 polymer ?
#
loop_
_entity_poly.entity_id
_entity_poly.type
_entity_poly.pdbx_seq_one_letter_code
_entity_poly.pdbx_strand_id
1 'polypeptide(L)'
;MITHYKQLDVWVKAMEVAEAVYAAVKQMPKQEEYRLTSQMLRAAVSVPANIAEGNARASQYCAGIDGRTRDAAVAGDAYGIANTTNRGAAE
;
A
#
# COMPACT_ATOMS: atom_id res chain seq x y z
N MET A 1 2.70 -17.65 -13.65
CA MET A 1 1.80 -16.83 -12.82
C MET A 1 2.64 -16.23 -11.71
N ILE A 2 2.60 -14.90 -11.54
CA ILE A 2 3.28 -14.22 -10.42
C ILE A 2 2.46 -14.49 -9.17
N THR A 3 3.07 -15.11 -8.16
CA THR A 3 2.40 -15.49 -6.91
C THR A 3 2.85 -14.63 -5.73
N HIS A 4 3.91 -13.85 -5.91
CA HIS A 4 4.49 -13.04 -4.85
C HIS A 4 4.91 -11.65 -5.34
N TYR A 5 4.57 -10.61 -4.57
CA TYR A 5 4.87 -9.21 -4.89
C TYR A 5 6.35 -8.93 -5.18
N LYS A 6 7.26 -9.69 -4.55
CA LYS A 6 8.71 -9.59 -4.79
C LYS A 6 9.13 -9.92 -6.22
N GLN A 7 8.28 -10.58 -7.00
CA GLN A 7 8.52 -10.87 -8.42
C GLN A 7 8.06 -9.72 -9.33
N LEU A 8 7.42 -8.68 -8.78
CA LEU A 8 6.98 -7.52 -9.53
C LEU A 8 8.15 -6.55 -9.70
N ASP A 9 8.50 -6.23 -10.95
CA ASP A 9 9.53 -5.23 -11.25
C ASP A 9 9.22 -3.87 -10.61
N VAL A 10 7.93 -3.51 -10.51
CA VAL A 10 7.51 -2.27 -9.85
C VAL A 10 7.80 -2.28 -8.34
N TRP A 11 7.76 -3.45 -7.69
CA TRP A 11 8.13 -3.56 -6.28
C TRP A 11 9.64 -3.39 -6.10
N VAL A 12 10.45 -3.98 -6.98
CA VAL A 12 11.92 -3.81 -6.96
C VAL A 12 12.28 -2.34 -7.13
N LYS A 13 11.71 -1.66 -8.14
CA LYS A 13 11.93 -0.22 -8.35
C LYS A 13 11.47 0.62 -7.15
N ALA A 14 10.39 0.25 -6.48
CA ALA A 14 9.94 0.95 -5.28
C ALA A 14 10.94 0.82 -4.11
N MET A 15 11.57 -0.34 -3.96
CA MET A 15 12.64 -0.55 -2.97
C MET A 15 13.88 0.29 -3.29
N GLU A 16 14.29 0.34 -4.55
CA GLU A 16 15.41 1.19 -5.00
C GLU A 16 15.17 2.68 -4.70
N VAL A 17 13.94 3.17 -4.94
CA VAL A 17 13.54 4.53 -4.58
C VAL A 17 13.60 4.75 -3.06
N ALA A 18 13.16 3.78 -2.27
CA ALA A 18 13.23 3.87 -0.81
C ALA A 18 14.68 3.96 -0.31
N GLU A 19 15.58 3.15 -0.86
CA GLU A 19 17.02 3.22 -0.56
C GLU A 19 17.63 4.57 -0.94
N ALA A 20 17.29 5.10 -2.12
CA ALA A 20 17.73 6.41 -2.57
C ALA A 20 17.24 7.53 -1.63
N VAL A 21 15.99 7.46 -1.16
CA VAL A 21 15.45 8.41 -0.17
C VAL A 21 16.20 8.30 1.15
N TYR A 22 16.47 7.09 1.64
CA TYR A 22 17.28 6.87 2.85
C TYR A 22 18.69 7.48 2.73
N ALA A 23 19.32 7.38 1.56
CA ALA A 23 20.62 8.00 1.30
C ALA A 23 20.53 9.54 1.22
N ALA A 24 19.46 10.08 0.65
CA ALA A 24 19.23 11.52 0.54
C ALA A 24 19.00 12.17 1.91
N VAL A 25 18.13 11.59 2.76
CA VAL A 25 17.80 12.20 4.06
C VAL A 25 18.98 12.20 5.04
N LYS A 26 19.97 11.31 4.87
CA LYS A 26 21.21 11.32 5.68
C LYS A 26 22.04 12.59 5.51
N GLN A 27 21.85 13.32 4.41
CA GLN A 27 22.55 14.57 4.12
C GLN A 27 21.78 15.81 4.64
N MET A 28 20.58 15.63 5.17
CA MET A 28 19.78 16.73 5.70
C MET A 28 20.26 17.20 7.07
N PRO A 29 20.10 18.49 7.41
CA PRO A 29 20.39 18.99 8.75
C PRO A 29 19.52 18.30 9.82
N LYS A 30 20.06 18.13 11.03
CA LYS A 30 19.35 17.51 12.17
C LYS A 30 18.02 18.19 12.49
N GLN A 31 17.89 19.48 12.21
CA GLN A 31 16.66 20.25 12.41
C GLN A 31 15.48 19.72 11.58
N GLU A 32 15.75 19.01 10.47
CA GLU A 32 14.73 18.44 9.59
C GLU A 32 14.36 16.99 9.94
N GLU A 33 15.02 16.37 10.93
CA GLU A 33 14.84 14.97 11.32
C GLU A 33 13.36 14.62 11.57
N TYR A 34 12.69 15.43 12.39
CA TYR A 34 11.27 15.26 12.70
C TYR A 34 10.33 15.98 11.74
N ARG A 35 10.86 16.77 10.81
CA ARG A 35 10.09 17.55 9.82
C ARG A 35 10.06 16.79 8.50
N LEU A 36 10.95 17.14 7.56
CA LEU A 36 10.97 16.57 6.22
C LEU A 36 11.49 15.13 6.20
N THR A 37 12.54 14.82 6.97
CA THR A 37 13.14 13.48 6.97
C THR A 37 12.13 12.40 7.36
N SER A 38 11.41 12.58 8.47
CA SER A 38 10.40 11.62 8.92
C SER A 38 9.24 11.43 7.93
N GLN A 39 8.86 12.48 7.19
CA GLN A 39 7.79 12.43 6.20
C GLN A 39 8.26 11.72 4.93
N MET A 40 9.45 12.04 4.44
CA MET A 40 10.05 11.42 3.26
C MET A 40 10.26 9.92 3.46
N LEU A 41 10.79 9.51 4.62
CA LEU A 41 11.01 8.09 4.93
C LEU A 41 9.70 7.32 5.00
N ARG A 42 8.67 7.85 5.68
CA ARG A 42 7.36 7.20 5.75
C ARG A 42 6.69 7.08 4.39
N ALA A 43 6.74 8.14 3.57
CA ALA A 43 6.20 8.13 2.23
C ALA A 43 6.90 7.08 1.35
N ALA A 44 8.25 7.04 1.38
CA ALA A 44 9.03 6.12 0.58
C ALA A 44 8.76 4.64 0.94
N VAL A 45 8.70 4.30 2.23
CA VAL A 45 8.40 2.93 2.69
C VAL A 45 6.94 2.53 2.43
N SER A 46 6.02 3.50 2.35
CA SER A 46 4.61 3.23 2.07
C SER A 46 4.38 2.67 0.66
N VAL A 47 5.20 3.04 -0.33
CA VAL A 47 5.04 2.58 -1.72
C VAL A 47 5.18 1.04 -1.85
N PRO A 48 6.30 0.41 -1.47
CA PRO A 48 6.44 -1.05 -1.56
C PRO A 48 5.46 -1.79 -0.65
N ALA A 49 5.08 -1.21 0.50
CA ALA A 49 4.08 -1.79 1.40
C ALA A 49 2.69 -1.87 0.74
N ASN A 50 2.24 -0.81 0.08
CA ASN A 50 0.97 -0.79 -0.65
C ASN A 50 0.97 -1.78 -1.83
N ILE A 51 2.11 -1.94 -2.52
CA ILE A 51 2.25 -2.93 -3.61
C ILE A 51 2.11 -4.36 -3.06
N ALA A 52 2.76 -4.66 -1.93
CA ALA A 52 2.67 -5.96 -1.28
C ALA A 52 1.24 -6.28 -0.83
N GLU A 53 0.56 -5.30 -0.22
CA GLU A 53 -0.82 -5.43 0.23
C GLU A 53 -1.80 -5.64 -0.95
N GLY A 54 -1.61 -4.90 -2.05
CA GLY A 54 -2.39 -5.06 -3.28
C GLY A 54 -2.24 -6.44 -3.91
N ASN A 55 -1.03 -7.00 -3.92
CA ASN A 55 -0.79 -8.35 -4.44
C ASN A 55 -1.49 -9.43 -3.58
N ALA A 56 -1.50 -9.29 -2.25
CA ALA A 56 -2.20 -10.19 -1.36
C ALA A 56 -3.72 -10.19 -1.58
N ARG A 57 -4.31 -9.00 -1.82
CA ARG A 57 -5.74 -8.84 -2.14
C ARG A 57 -6.14 -9.53 -3.44
N ALA A 58 -5.33 -9.38 -4.50
CA ALA A 58 -5.60 -10.01 -5.79
C ALA A 58 -5.59 -11.55 -5.69
N SER A 59 -4.65 -12.11 -4.91
CA SER A 59 -4.58 -13.55 -4.65
C SER A 59 -5.81 -14.08 -3.90
N GLN A 60 -6.36 -13.32 -2.93
CA GLN A 60 -7.60 -13.70 -2.23
C GLN A 60 -8.83 -13.68 -3.15
N TYR A 61 -8.94 -12.68 -4.02
CA TYR A 61 -10.07 -12.57 -4.96
C TYR A 61 -10.08 -13.73 -5.95
N CYS A 62 -8.92 -14.12 -6.49
CA CYS A 62 -8.82 -15.27 -7.39
C CYS A 62 -9.07 -16.60 -6.67
N ALA A 63 -8.60 -16.77 -5.42
CA ALA A 63 -8.86 -17.99 -4.65
C ALA A 63 -10.36 -18.19 -4.33
N GLY A 64 -11.14 -17.11 -4.24
CA GLY A 64 -12.59 -17.18 -4.03
C GLY A 64 -13.40 -17.58 -5.27
N ILE A 65 -12.81 -17.56 -6.47
CA ILE A 65 -13.51 -17.88 -7.72
C ILE A 65 -13.37 -19.38 -8.09
N ASP A 66 -12.36 -20.08 -7.54
CA ASP A 66 -12.02 -21.46 -7.91
C ASP A 66 -12.73 -22.56 -7.08
N GLY A 67 -13.95 -22.31 -6.59
CA GLY A 67 -14.88 -23.39 -6.29
C GLY A 67 -15.51 -23.39 -4.89
N ARG A 68 -16.86 -23.40 -4.89
CA ARG A 68 -17.82 -23.64 -3.79
C ARG A 68 -18.26 -22.46 -2.92
N THR A 69 -18.68 -21.36 -3.52
CA THR A 69 -19.74 -20.53 -2.91
C THR A 69 -20.76 -20.15 -3.98
N ARG A 70 -21.81 -20.98 -4.12
CA ARG A 70 -23.00 -20.68 -4.95
C ARG A 70 -23.99 -19.74 -4.26
N ASP A 71 -23.64 -19.14 -3.12
CA ASP A 71 -24.54 -18.24 -2.40
C ASP A 71 -24.20 -16.78 -2.74
N ALA A 72 -24.71 -16.41 -3.91
CA ALA A 72 -24.69 -15.08 -4.50
C ALA A 72 -25.57 -14.07 -3.72
N ALA A 73 -25.17 -13.72 -2.49
CA ALA A 73 -25.87 -12.72 -1.67
C ALA A 73 -25.02 -11.56 -1.14
N VAL A 74 -23.71 -11.48 -1.44
CA VAL A 74 -22.84 -10.39 -0.92
C VAL A 74 -22.06 -9.67 -2.02
N ALA A 75 -22.56 -9.68 -3.25
CA ALA A 75 -22.01 -8.91 -4.37
C ALA A 75 -22.61 -7.48 -4.45
N GLY A 76 -23.00 -6.90 -3.32
CA GLY A 76 -23.68 -5.60 -3.24
C GLY A 76 -22.79 -4.39 -2.87
N ASP A 77 -21.74 -4.58 -2.06
CA ASP A 77 -21.12 -3.43 -1.37
C ASP A 77 -19.61 -3.23 -1.61
N ALA A 78 -18.99 -3.96 -2.54
CA ALA A 78 -17.54 -3.89 -2.74
C ALA A 78 -17.08 -2.84 -3.79
N TYR A 79 -17.92 -1.83 -4.06
CA TYR A 79 -17.51 -0.61 -4.75
C TYR A 79 -17.92 0.63 -3.94
N GLY A 80 -17.79 0.54 -2.61
CA GLY A 80 -17.94 1.67 -1.71
C GLY A 80 -16.71 2.59 -1.80
N ILE A 81 -16.87 3.72 -2.49
CA ILE A 81 -16.05 4.91 -2.31
C ILE A 81 -16.25 5.37 -0.85
N ALA A 82 -15.48 4.82 0.09
CA ALA A 82 -15.43 5.33 1.46
C ALA A 82 -14.36 6.42 1.53
N ASN A 83 -14.70 7.60 1.02
CA ASN A 83 -14.02 8.84 1.38
C ASN A 83 -14.21 9.05 2.89
N THR A 84 -13.20 8.75 3.70
CA THR A 84 -13.20 9.15 5.12
C THR A 84 -12.83 10.63 5.25
N THR A 85 -13.60 11.49 4.57
CA THR A 85 -13.73 12.91 4.87
C THR A 85 -15.06 13.09 5.59
N ASN A 86 -15.10 12.70 6.87
CA ASN A 86 -15.99 13.26 7.89
C ASN A 86 -15.73 12.54 9.23
N ARG A 87 -14.68 12.97 9.93
CA ARG A 87 -14.61 12.82 11.40
C ARG A 87 -14.54 14.24 11.96
N GLY A 88 -15.66 14.94 11.83
CA GLY A 88 -15.83 16.35 12.16
C GLY A 88 -17.28 16.77 11.96
N ALA A 89 -18.23 16.07 12.57
CA ALA A 89 -19.60 16.55 12.78
C ALA A 89 -20.32 15.61 13.76
N ALA A 90 -21.00 16.23 14.73
CA ALA A 90 -21.98 15.68 15.66
C ALA A 90 -21.46 14.95 16.91
N GLU A 91 -21.46 15.75 18.00
CA GLU A 91 -22.02 15.47 19.35
C GLU A 91 -21.34 14.42 20.26
#